data_AF-A0A3E4YLX8-F1
#
_entry.id   AF-A0A3E4YLX8-F1
#
_cell.length_a   1.000
_cell.length_b   1.000
_cell.length_c   1.000
_cell.angle_alpha   90.00
_cell.angle_beta   90.00
_cell.angle_gamma   90.00
#
_symmetry.space_group_name_H-M   'P 1'
#
loop_
_entity.id
_entity.type
_entity.pdbx_description
1 polymer ?
#
loop_
_entity_poly.entity_id
_entity_poly.type
_entity_poly.pdbx_seq_one_letter_code
_entity_poly.pdbx_strand_id
1 'polypeptide(L)'
;MTKILNKCPICGGRLEYSILMQFTKDFQIKLNGKLAKNSKNSDVCPMEGGFISCTACDFHTNCDLECEENHNIRIYQEDGVYMYEDER
;
A
#
# COMPACT_ATOMS: atom_id res chain seq x y z
N MET A 1 -15.75 8.17 14.59
CA MET A 1 -15.42 7.26 15.72
C MET A 1 -14.32 6.31 15.29
N THR A 2 -13.25 6.19 16.06
CA THR A 2 -12.13 5.27 15.81
C THR A 2 -12.56 3.81 16.00
N LYS A 3 -12.20 2.93 15.07
CA LYS A 3 -12.53 1.50 15.07
C LYS A 3 -11.34 0.67 14.61
N ILE A 4 -11.23 -0.57 15.10
CA ILE A 4 -10.27 -1.55 14.59
C ILE A 4 -10.69 -1.95 13.16
N LEU A 5 -9.76 -1.90 12.21
CA LEU A 5 -9.98 -2.28 10.81
C LEU A 5 -9.87 -3.81 10.64
N ASN A 6 -10.74 -4.57 11.31
CA ASN A 6 -10.78 -6.04 11.17
C ASN A 6 -11.87 -6.54 10.22
N LYS A 7 -12.68 -5.63 9.69
CA LYS A 7 -13.75 -5.86 8.71
C LYS A 7 -13.84 -4.66 7.77
N CYS A 8 -14.33 -4.89 6.56
CA CYS A 8 -14.55 -3.84 5.59
C CYS A 8 -15.47 -2.74 6.16
N PRO A 9 -15.05 -1.46 6.16
CA PRO A 9 -15.89 -0.35 6.63
C PRO A 9 -17.18 -0.16 5.82
N ILE A 10 -17.19 -0.64 4.57
CA ILE A 10 -18.33 -0.47 3.65
C ILE A 10 -19.37 -1.59 3.82
N CYS A 11 -18.95 -2.86 3.73
CA CYS A 11 -19.87 -3.99 3.70
C CYS A 11 -19.73 -4.97 4.89
N GLY A 12 -18.77 -4.77 5.78
CA GLY A 12 -18.48 -5.68 6.89
C GLY A 12 -17.79 -7.00 6.51
N GLY A 13 -17.43 -7.16 5.22
CA GLY A 13 -16.73 -8.33 4.69
C GLY A 13 -15.29 -8.47 5.19
N ARG A 14 -14.64 -9.57 4.81
CA ARG A 14 -13.24 -9.84 5.15
C ARG A 14 -12.31 -8.89 4.39
N LEU A 15 -11.21 -8.52 5.05
CA LEU A 15 -10.13 -7.73 4.47
C LEU A 15 -8.89 -8.60 4.24
N GLU A 16 -8.12 -8.23 3.23
CA GLU A 16 -6.80 -8.79 2.94
C GLU A 16 -5.79 -7.66 2.81
N TYR A 17 -4.58 -7.90 3.32
CA TYR A 17 -3.42 -7.03 3.11
C TYR A 17 -2.51 -7.68 2.08
N SER A 18 -2.30 -7.01 0.96
CA SER A 18 -1.45 -7.49 -0.13
C SER A 18 -0.13 -6.72 -0.14
N ILE A 19 0.97 -7.44 0.03
CA ILE A 19 2.32 -6.88 -0.06
C ILE A 19 2.77 -6.97 -1.52
N LEU A 20 3.03 -5.81 -2.12
CA LEU A 20 3.68 -5.68 -3.41
C LEU A 20 5.20 -5.71 -3.18
N MET A 21 5.82 -6.84 -3.50
CA MET A 21 7.29 -6.95 -3.46
C MET A 21 7.85 -6.75 -4.86
N GLN A 22 8.58 -5.65 -5.09
CA GLN A 22 9.35 -5.43 -6.31
C GLN A 22 10.85 -5.46 -6.02
N PHE A 23 11.61 -6.03 -6.95
CA PHE A 23 13.07 -5.91 -6.97
C PHE A 23 13.50 -4.51 -7.41
N THR A 24 14.64 -4.04 -6.90
CA THR A 24 15.27 -2.82 -7.39
C THR A 24 15.92 -3.09 -8.74
N LYS A 25 15.74 -2.18 -9.71
CA LYS A 25 16.44 -2.25 -11.00
C LYS A 25 17.58 -1.24 -11.01
N ASP A 26 18.80 -1.73 -10.82
CA ASP A 26 19.98 -0.88 -10.69
C ASP A 26 20.60 -0.58 -12.04
N PHE A 27 20.84 0.70 -12.30
CA PHE A 27 21.59 1.18 -13.46
C PHE A 27 22.88 1.85 -12.99
N GLN A 28 23.98 1.62 -13.72
CA GLN A 28 25.18 2.43 -13.52
C GLN A 28 25.01 3.81 -14.14
N ILE A 29 25.43 4.84 -13.42
CA ILE A 29 25.52 6.21 -13.95
C ILE A 29 26.89 6.36 -14.63
N LYS A 30 26.89 6.71 -15.92
CA LYS A 30 28.12 6.93 -16.71
C LYS A 30 28.74 8.29 -16.35
N LEU A 31 29.99 8.50 -16.75
CA LEU A 31 30.71 9.77 -16.57
C LEU A 31 29.99 10.99 -17.20
N ASN A 32 29.16 10.77 -18.21
CA ASN A 32 28.34 11.81 -18.83
C ASN A 32 26.97 11.99 -18.17
N GLY A 33 26.74 11.40 -17.00
CA GLY A 33 25.49 11.47 -16.24
C GLY A 33 24.34 10.61 -16.78
N LYS A 34 24.50 9.93 -17.93
CA LYS A 34 23.46 9.05 -18.48
C LYS A 34 23.49 7.68 -17.82
N LEU A 35 22.34 7.01 -17.77
CA LEU A 35 22.25 5.62 -17.34
C LEU A 35 22.91 4.65 -18.36
N ALA A 36 23.47 3.57 -17.84
CA ALA A 36 23.84 2.40 -18.63
C ALA A 36 22.60 1.75 -19.26
N LYS A 37 22.77 1.09 -20.42
CA LYS A 37 21.69 0.34 -21.07
C LYS A 37 21.31 -0.91 -20.29
N ASN A 38 22.31 -1.53 -19.68
CA ASN A 38 22.15 -2.75 -18.90
C ASN A 38 21.81 -2.40 -17.46
N SER A 39 20.98 -3.25 -16.86
CA SER A 39 20.60 -3.19 -15.45
C SER A 39 20.84 -4.53 -14.78
N LYS A 40 20.92 -4.52 -13.46
CA LYS A 40 20.78 -5.74 -12.64
C LYS A 40 19.56 -5.61 -11.74
N ASN A 41 18.94 -6.74 -11.41
CA ASN A 41 17.97 -6.77 -10.31
C ASN A 41 18.75 -6.89 -9.00
N SER A 42 18.30 -6.19 -7.96
CA SER A 42 18.88 -6.27 -6.63
C SER A 42 17.80 -6.10 -5.55
N ASP A 43 18.16 -6.50 -4.34
CA ASP A 43 17.33 -6.35 -3.14
C ASP A 43 17.85 -5.21 -2.25
N VAL A 44 18.60 -4.25 -2.83
CA VAL A 44 19.29 -3.19 -2.06
C VAL A 44 18.31 -2.13 -1.57
N CYS A 45 17.13 -2.00 -2.19
CA CYS A 45 16.03 -1.18 -1.72
C CYS A 45 14.73 -1.68 -2.36
N PRO A 46 14.20 -2.84 -1.93
CA PRO A 46 12.94 -3.34 -2.46
C PRO A 46 11.86 -2.32 -2.12
N MET A 47 11.03 -1.97 -3.11
CA MET A 47 9.88 -1.13 -2.83
C MET A 47 8.87 -2.02 -2.11
N GLU A 48 8.81 -1.88 -0.79
CA GLU A 48 7.78 -2.50 0.04
C GLU A 48 6.57 -1.56 0.04
N GLY A 49 5.58 -1.89 -0.77
CA GLY A 49 4.27 -1.24 -0.76
C GLY A 49 3.21 -2.26 -0.42
N GLY A 50 2.18 -1.89 0.30
CA GLY A 50 1.07 -2.80 0.56
C GLY A 50 -0.25 -2.07 0.59
N PHE A 51 -1.30 -2.73 0.15
CA PHE A 51 -2.65 -2.17 0.16
C PHE A 51 -3.63 -3.12 0.81
N ILE A 52 -4.70 -2.55 1.35
CA ILE A 52 -5.81 -3.29 1.95
C ILE A 52 -6.93 -3.37 0.91
N SER A 53 -7.55 -4.53 0.77
CA SER A 53 -8.75 -4.70 -0.07
C SER A 53 -9.81 -5.57 0.61
N CYS A 54 -11.06 -5.37 0.23
CA CYS A 54 -12.16 -6.23 0.65
C CYS A 54 -12.33 -7.40 -0.32
N THR A 55 -12.59 -8.60 0.21
CA THR A 55 -12.85 -9.79 -0.62
C THR A 55 -14.29 -9.90 -1.13
N ALA A 56 -15.16 -8.94 -0.79
CA ALA A 56 -16.60 -8.99 -1.05
C ALA A 56 -17.19 -7.72 -1.70
N CYS A 57 -16.43 -6.64 -1.82
CA CYS A 57 -16.81 -5.41 -2.52
C CYS A 57 -15.56 -4.68 -3.02
N ASP A 58 -15.74 -3.60 -3.78
CA ASP A 58 -14.64 -2.89 -4.45
C ASP A 58 -13.81 -1.98 -3.52
N PHE A 59 -14.02 -2.04 -2.20
CA PHE A 59 -13.24 -1.29 -1.24
C PHE A 59 -11.75 -1.68 -1.31
N HIS A 60 -10.89 -0.70 -1.53
CA HIS A 60 -9.44 -0.84 -1.48
C HIS A 60 -8.74 0.47 -1.07
N THR A 61 -7.50 0.35 -0.58
CA THR A 61 -6.60 1.49 -0.38
C THR A 61 -5.54 1.55 -1.47
N ASN A 62 -4.84 2.67 -1.58
CA ASN A 62 -3.53 2.72 -2.24
C ASN A 62 -2.41 2.20 -1.30
N CYS A 63 -1.15 2.28 -1.73
CA CYS A 63 0.00 1.83 -0.94
C CYS A 63 0.33 2.71 0.27
N ASP A 64 -0.28 3.89 0.36
CA ASP A 64 -0.18 4.83 1.49
C ASP A 64 -1.39 4.73 2.44
N LEU A 65 -2.22 3.68 2.27
CA LEU A 65 -3.46 3.42 3.01
C LEU A 65 -4.60 4.42 2.76
N GLU A 66 -4.50 5.26 1.74
CA GLU A 66 -5.55 6.23 1.40
C GLU A 66 -6.68 5.56 0.61
N CYS A 67 -7.92 5.94 0.92
CA CYS A 67 -9.13 5.45 0.23
C CYS A 67 -9.54 6.44 -0.87
N GLU A 68 -9.20 6.17 -2.13
CA GLU A 68 -9.50 7.07 -3.25
C GLU A 68 -11.00 7.20 -3.55
N GLU A 69 -11.79 6.14 -3.37
CA GLU A 69 -13.23 6.16 -3.63
C GLU A 69 -14.08 6.46 -2.37
N ASN A 70 -13.45 6.46 -1.19
CA ASN A 70 -14.13 6.65 0.09
C ASN A 70 -13.34 7.60 0.99
N HIS A 71 -13.17 8.85 0.56
CA HIS A 71 -12.37 9.87 1.26
C HIS A 71 -12.82 10.20 2.69
N ASN A 72 -14.06 9.84 3.05
CA ASN A 72 -14.57 9.95 4.42
C ASN A 72 -13.98 8.90 5.38
N ILE A 73 -13.26 7.92 4.85
CA ILE A 73 -12.59 6.86 5.61
C ILE A 73 -11.11 7.18 5.66
N ARG A 74 -10.58 7.33 6.87
CA ARG A 74 -9.16 7.50 7.12
C ARG A 74 -8.61 6.26 7.79
N ILE A 75 -7.67 5.58 7.14
CA ILE A 75 -6.96 4.43 7.70
C ILE A 75 -5.60 4.87 8.22
N TYR A 76 -5.19 4.31 9.35
CA TYR A 76 -3.89 4.53 9.95
C TYR A 76 -3.49 3.32 10.81
N GLN A 77 -2.25 3.32 11.30
CA GLN A 77 -1.75 2.28 12.19
C GLN A 77 -1.38 2.87 13.55
N GLU A 78 -1.74 2.15 14.62
CA GLU A 78 -1.39 2.48 16.00
C GLU A 78 -0.88 1.19 16.68
N ASP A 79 0.34 1.18 17.19
CA ASP A 79 1.00 0.02 17.82
C ASP A 79 0.90 -1.29 17.01
N GLY A 80 1.03 -1.19 15.69
CA GLY A 80 0.95 -2.35 14.77
C GLY A 80 -0.48 -2.78 14.40
N VAL A 81 -1.51 -2.13 14.95
CA VAL A 81 -2.92 -2.41 14.68
C VAL A 81 -3.44 -1.44 13.62
N TYR A 82 -4.09 -1.95 12.57
CA TYR A 82 -4.79 -1.11 11.60
C TYR A 82 -6.10 -0.60 12.19
N MET A 83 -6.27 0.71 12.12
CA MET A 83 -7.41 1.46 12.64
C MET A 83 -8.06 2.24 11.49
N TYR A 84 -9.33 2.60 11.67
CA TYR A 84 -9.97 3.57 10.78
C TYR A 84 -10.91 4.50 11.51
N GLU A 85 -11.06 5.69 10.95
CA GLU A 85 -12.10 6.65 11.26
C GLU A 85 -13.02 6.80 10.06
N ASP A 86 -14.32 6.93 10.34
CA ASP A 86 -15.35 7.21 9.36
C ASP A 86 -16.14 8.43 9.84
N GLU A 87 -16.20 9.46 9.00
CA GLU A 87 -16.89 10.74 9.25
C GLU A 87 -18.39 10.72 8.88
N ARG A 88 -18.95 9.56 8.54
CA ARG A 88 -20.39 9.37 8.32
C ARG A 88 -21.24 9.53 9.58
#